data_AF-A0A2M7ZL21-F1
#
_entry.id   AF-A0A2M7ZL21-F1
#
_cell.length_a   1.000
_cell.length_b   1.000
_cell.length_c   1.000
_cell.angle_alpha   90.00
_cell.angle_beta   90.00
_cell.angle_gamma   90.00
#
_symmetry.space_group_name_H-M   'P 1'
#
loop_
_entity.id
_entity.type
_entity.pdbx_description
1 polymer ?
#
loop_
_entity_poly.entity_id
_entity_poly.type
_entity_poly.pdbx_seq_one_letter_code
_entity_poly.pdbx_strand_id
1 'polypeptide(L)'
;HSQGGLVAKIQISNEAGNCGQCHDEPWRHNVYSMYGNSVHSEAIWSNSFAQGAASQNNNLGNCIRCHDAKGYINFTKGLTTNTTGMTQGDHVAITCAACHDPHGNEFASSLRQTPAGSDTLANGYQYTEGGTGQTCMNCHKARKDNVTYVQTAVNNSHWGPHHSTQTDVLLGKNAAEFGTPFQSGAHKFAITNLCVDCHMVATVDTGSVNRDKVGGHSWTLHNADTDFYHTAACTNCHGPKNNWNDFQAVADHDGDGTIESIPQEIDGLTKKLVYYLPPAEQDTVIYSQVLTLDQKKAYFNYMLIAYDGSKGMHNTKFAIDVLTKSIIAIGGVIPVELISFTANEANNVVSLQWQTATETNNRGFDVERRTNKTWEKVGFVAGYGTSTETRSYSLNDNVSNVSGNTVYYRLKQIDFDGSFDYSKEIEVTIAGGPKEFSISQNYPNPFNPTTVIKYNVPFQSQVKIVVYNLMGEVVTELVNAVKGAGYHEARFDAVSKQLSSGVYLYRIEASSVDGGKTFKQTKKMVLMK
;
A
#
# COMPACT_ATOMS: atom_id res chain seq x y z
N HIS A 1 -2.99 -51.08 13.61
CA HIS A 1 -2.86 -52.41 14.23
C HIS A 1 -2.99 -52.26 15.73
N SER A 2 -4.09 -52.72 16.31
CA SER A 2 -4.30 -52.78 17.75
C SER A 2 -3.86 -54.14 18.28
N GLN A 3 -2.73 -54.19 18.98
CA GLN A 3 -2.41 -55.29 19.87
C GLN A 3 -1.81 -54.76 21.16
N GLY A 4 -2.63 -54.77 22.22
CA GLY A 4 -2.33 -55.42 23.51
C GLY A 4 -0.96 -55.22 24.19
N GLY A 5 -0.31 -54.07 24.04
CA GLY A 5 0.89 -53.72 24.80
C GLY A 5 0.54 -53.15 26.18
N LEU A 6 1.10 -53.74 27.23
CA LEU A 6 1.02 -53.30 28.62
C LEU A 6 1.19 -51.77 28.76
N VAL A 7 0.24 -51.11 29.44
CA VAL A 7 0.23 -49.66 29.75
C VAL A 7 1.26 -49.27 30.83
N ALA A 8 2.33 -50.06 30.97
CA ALA A 8 3.48 -49.73 31.80
C ALA A 8 4.32 -48.70 31.06
N LYS A 9 3.96 -47.42 31.22
CA LYS A 9 4.70 -46.20 30.85
C LYS A 9 5.90 -46.45 29.93
N ILE A 10 5.63 -46.64 28.63
CA ILE A 10 6.65 -46.35 27.61
C ILE A 10 7.13 -44.94 27.94
N GLN A 11 8.42 -44.76 28.23
CA GLN A 11 8.95 -43.41 28.40
C GLN A 11 8.62 -42.64 27.12
N ILE A 12 7.75 -41.64 27.25
CA ILE A 12 7.52 -40.68 26.18
C ILE A 12 8.82 -39.89 26.11
N SER A 13 9.73 -40.33 25.25
CA SER A 13 10.96 -39.60 24.97
C SER A 13 10.60 -38.33 24.21
N ASN A 14 11.22 -37.23 24.61
CA ASN A 14 11.09 -35.95 23.92
C ASN A 14 12.10 -35.84 22.76
N GLU A 15 12.89 -36.87 22.49
CA GLU A 15 13.89 -36.85 21.42
C GLU A 15 13.22 -37.02 20.04
N ALA A 16 13.53 -36.12 19.11
CA ALA A 16 12.97 -36.15 17.76
C ALA A 16 13.30 -37.44 17.00
N GLY A 17 14.46 -38.07 17.28
CA GLY A 17 14.90 -39.29 16.60
C GLY A 17 13.95 -40.48 16.77
N ASN A 18 13.21 -40.54 17.89
CA ASN A 18 12.21 -41.60 18.10
C ASN A 18 11.00 -41.45 17.18
N CYS A 19 10.61 -40.22 16.85
CA CYS A 19 9.62 -39.95 15.81
C CYS A 19 10.20 -40.28 14.43
N GLY A 20 11.49 -39.96 14.21
CA GLY A 20 12.21 -40.25 12.96
C GLY A 20 12.19 -41.73 12.56
N GLN A 21 12.18 -42.67 13.51
CA GLN A 21 12.07 -44.11 13.20
C GLN A 21 10.85 -44.49 12.34
N CYS A 22 9.77 -43.70 12.43
CA CYS A 22 8.54 -43.91 11.67
C CYS A 22 8.24 -42.78 10.67
N HIS A 23 8.91 -41.63 10.78
CA HIS A 23 8.65 -40.42 10.00
C HIS A 23 9.88 -39.93 9.21
N ASP A 24 10.84 -40.82 8.96
CA ASP A 24 12.03 -40.59 8.13
C ASP A 24 12.10 -41.62 6.98
N GLU A 25 11.04 -41.66 6.16
CA GLU A 25 11.01 -42.43 4.92
C GLU A 25 11.27 -41.48 3.72
N PRO A 26 12.46 -41.52 3.09
CA PRO A 26 12.88 -40.53 2.08
C PRO A 26 11.96 -40.35 0.86
N TRP A 27 11.03 -41.28 0.62
CA TRP A 27 10.14 -41.29 -0.55
C TRP A 27 8.67 -41.12 -0.20
N ARG A 28 8.30 -41.17 1.09
CA ARG A 28 6.90 -41.20 1.55
C ARG A 28 6.61 -40.34 2.77
N HIS A 29 7.55 -40.26 3.72
CA HIS A 29 7.42 -39.50 4.97
C HIS A 29 8.74 -38.81 5.29
N ASN A 30 8.99 -37.65 4.70
CA ASN A 30 10.21 -36.86 4.88
C ASN A 30 10.11 -35.83 6.01
N VAL A 31 9.16 -36.00 6.93
CA VAL A 31 8.86 -35.02 7.98
C VAL A 31 10.05 -34.85 8.93
N TYR A 32 10.74 -35.93 9.28
CA TYR A 32 11.94 -35.85 10.12
C TYR A 32 13.09 -35.12 9.40
N SER A 33 13.28 -35.38 8.10
CA SER A 33 14.24 -34.65 7.28
C SER A 33 13.90 -33.16 7.19
N MET A 34 12.63 -32.81 6.98
CA MET A 34 12.16 -31.41 7.01
C MET A 34 12.45 -30.73 8.34
N TYR A 35 12.14 -31.40 9.45
CA TYR A 35 12.46 -30.92 10.78
C TYR A 35 13.97 -30.70 10.97
N GLY A 36 14.81 -31.64 10.50
CA GLY A 36 16.27 -31.52 10.55
C GLY A 36 16.83 -30.34 9.75
N ASN A 37 16.09 -29.81 8.76
CA ASN A 37 16.44 -28.60 8.03
C ASN A 37 15.82 -27.32 8.65
N SER A 38 15.05 -27.45 9.72
CA SER A 38 14.49 -26.32 10.45
C SER A 38 15.44 -25.82 11.53
N VAL A 39 15.30 -24.54 11.90
CA VAL A 39 16.02 -23.93 13.03
C VAL A 39 15.63 -24.53 14.39
N HIS A 40 14.54 -25.29 14.47
CA HIS A 40 14.10 -25.96 15.69
C HIS A 40 14.78 -27.32 15.92
N SER A 41 15.53 -27.84 14.94
CA SER A 41 16.33 -29.06 15.12
C SER A 41 17.55 -28.86 16.01
N GLU A 42 18.00 -27.62 16.16
CA GLU A 42 19.15 -27.25 16.98
C GLU A 42 18.72 -26.67 18.33
N ALA A 43 19.34 -27.16 19.40
CA ALA A 43 19.13 -26.63 20.74
C ALA A 43 19.97 -25.35 20.91
N ILE A 44 19.32 -24.19 20.95
CA ILE A 44 20.00 -22.91 21.21
C ILE A 44 20.00 -22.68 22.72
N TRP A 45 21.18 -22.63 23.34
CA TRP A 45 21.33 -22.36 24.77
C TRP A 45 21.77 -20.93 25.08
N SER A 46 21.18 -20.36 26.12
CA SER A 46 21.66 -19.18 26.82
C SER A 46 21.40 -19.36 28.32
N ASN A 47 22.34 -18.89 29.14
CA ASN A 47 22.16 -18.87 30.61
C ASN A 47 20.93 -18.06 31.04
N SER A 48 20.43 -17.14 30.20
CA SER A 48 19.19 -16.39 30.47
C SER A 48 17.93 -17.25 30.44
N PHE A 49 17.98 -18.44 29.83
CA PHE A 49 16.81 -19.32 29.74
C PHE A 49 16.53 -20.02 31.07
N ALA A 50 17.59 -20.43 31.76
CA ALA A 50 17.52 -20.94 33.12
C ALA A 50 17.52 -19.79 34.14
N GLN A 51 16.34 -19.24 34.41
CA GLN A 51 16.19 -18.12 35.37
C GLN A 51 16.27 -18.56 36.85
N GLY A 52 16.73 -19.80 37.12
CA GLY A 52 17.02 -20.30 38.47
C GLY A 52 15.82 -20.40 39.40
N ALA A 53 14.61 -20.57 38.86
CA ALA A 53 13.39 -20.56 39.64
C ALA A 53 12.80 -21.97 39.76
N ALA A 54 12.50 -22.38 40.99
CA ALA A 54 11.94 -23.70 41.31
C ALA A 54 10.53 -23.92 40.72
N SER A 55 9.82 -22.83 40.43
CA SER A 55 8.50 -22.84 39.80
C SER A 55 8.33 -21.59 38.94
N GLN A 56 8.70 -21.66 37.67
CA GLN A 56 8.36 -20.60 36.74
C GLN A 56 6.92 -20.76 36.29
N ASN A 57 6.06 -19.81 36.66
CA ASN A 57 4.74 -19.69 36.07
C ASN A 57 4.89 -19.45 34.55
N ASN A 58 4.01 -20.03 33.75
CA ASN A 58 4.14 -20.01 32.29
C ASN A 58 3.81 -18.65 31.63
N ASN A 59 4.05 -17.55 32.32
CA ASN A 59 3.79 -16.21 31.79
C ASN A 59 4.85 -15.81 30.74
N LEU A 60 4.65 -14.67 30.10
CA LEU A 60 5.53 -14.14 29.05
C LEU A 60 6.95 -13.78 29.54
N GLY A 61 7.16 -13.63 30.84
CA GLY A 61 8.48 -13.38 31.44
C GLY A 61 9.33 -14.63 31.55
N ASN A 62 8.74 -15.82 31.39
CA ASN A 62 9.47 -17.08 31.42
C ASN A 62 10.07 -17.38 30.03
N CYS A 63 11.39 -17.48 29.95
CA CYS A 63 12.09 -17.82 28.71
C CYS A 63 11.98 -19.32 28.37
N ILE A 64 12.00 -20.22 29.36
CA ILE A 64 12.16 -21.66 29.11
C ILE A 64 10.98 -22.24 28.32
N ARG A 65 9.78 -21.66 28.48
CA ARG A 65 8.56 -22.13 27.79
C ARG A 65 8.67 -22.10 26.27
N CYS A 66 9.59 -21.34 25.68
CA CYS A 66 9.73 -21.22 24.23
C CYS A 66 11.13 -21.53 23.69
N HIS A 67 12.06 -21.85 24.58
CA HIS A 67 13.38 -22.30 24.19
C HIS A 67 13.58 -23.80 24.42
N ASP A 68 12.79 -24.44 25.29
CA ASP A 68 12.94 -25.85 25.64
C ASP A 68 11.66 -26.67 25.36
N ALA A 69 11.79 -27.85 24.77
CA ALA A 69 10.63 -28.71 24.47
C ALA A 69 9.84 -29.10 25.72
N LYS A 70 10.50 -29.50 26.81
CA LYS A 70 9.83 -29.85 28.06
C LYS A 70 9.18 -28.63 28.70
N GLY A 71 9.85 -27.48 28.61
CA GLY A 71 9.30 -26.18 29.00
C GLY A 71 7.98 -25.88 28.29
N TYR A 72 7.95 -26.02 26.96
CA TYR A 72 6.73 -25.80 26.17
C TYR A 72 5.65 -26.84 26.48
N ILE A 73 6.00 -28.12 26.62
CA ILE A 73 5.05 -29.18 27.01
C ILE A 73 4.38 -28.85 28.35
N ASN A 74 5.16 -28.46 29.36
CA ASN A 74 4.63 -28.06 30.66
C ASN A 74 3.68 -26.87 30.53
N PHE A 75 4.04 -25.88 29.71
CA PHE A 75 3.18 -24.74 29.42
C PHE A 75 1.83 -25.15 28.82
N THR A 76 1.81 -26.02 27.80
CA THR A 76 0.54 -26.52 27.22
C THR A 76 -0.32 -27.30 28.21
N LYS A 77 0.28 -27.86 29.28
CA LYS A 77 -0.42 -28.57 30.35
C LYS A 77 -0.81 -27.66 31.53
N GLY A 78 -0.49 -26.36 31.48
CA GLY A 78 -0.68 -25.45 32.61
C GLY A 78 0.25 -25.73 33.80
N LEU A 79 1.33 -26.49 33.59
CA LEU A 79 2.31 -26.86 34.61
C LEU A 79 3.51 -25.93 34.61
N THR A 80 4.13 -25.69 35.77
CA THR A 80 5.34 -24.88 35.86
C THR A 80 6.59 -25.67 35.46
N THR A 81 7.64 -24.96 35.08
CA THR A 81 8.95 -25.56 34.79
C THR A 81 9.95 -25.16 35.87
N ASN A 82 10.63 -26.16 36.45
CA ASN A 82 11.72 -25.94 37.38
C ASN A 82 13.03 -25.77 36.59
N THR A 83 13.66 -24.60 36.74
CA THR A 83 14.94 -24.27 36.09
C THR A 83 16.09 -24.12 37.08
N THR A 84 15.88 -24.46 38.36
CA THR A 84 16.93 -24.42 39.38
C THR A 84 18.04 -25.39 39.03
N GLY A 85 19.25 -24.87 38.84
CA GLY A 85 20.43 -25.68 38.50
C GLY A 85 20.41 -26.26 37.09
N MET A 86 19.48 -25.83 36.22
CA MET A 86 19.41 -26.28 34.84
C MET A 86 20.66 -25.82 34.08
N THR A 87 21.28 -26.76 33.38
CA THR A 87 22.47 -26.56 32.56
C THR A 87 22.16 -26.74 31.08
N GLN A 88 23.13 -26.41 30.22
CA GLN A 88 23.02 -26.68 28.79
C GLN A 88 22.75 -28.17 28.47
N GLY A 89 23.26 -29.10 29.29
CA GLY A 89 23.05 -30.54 29.09
C GLY A 89 21.62 -31.01 29.37
N ASP A 90 20.86 -30.24 30.14
CA ASP A 90 19.45 -30.52 30.44
C ASP A 90 18.49 -29.99 29.37
N HIS A 91 19.01 -29.17 28.46
CA HIS A 91 18.24 -28.45 27.46
C HIS A 91 17.87 -29.31 26.27
N VAL A 92 16.58 -29.28 25.89
CA VAL A 92 16.06 -30.04 24.75
C VAL A 92 15.53 -29.08 23.69
N ALA A 93 16.03 -29.23 22.46
CA ALA A 93 15.53 -28.51 21.29
C ALA A 93 14.00 -28.64 21.16
N ILE A 94 13.35 -27.74 20.44
CA ILE A 94 11.90 -27.83 20.18
C ILE A 94 11.64 -28.99 19.22
N THR A 95 11.33 -30.17 19.76
CA THR A 95 11.13 -31.41 18.98
C THR A 95 9.66 -31.63 18.59
N CYS A 96 9.40 -32.70 17.83
CA CYS A 96 8.06 -33.14 17.46
C CYS A 96 7.11 -33.25 18.67
N ALA A 97 7.60 -33.77 19.80
CA ALA A 97 6.82 -33.96 21.02
C ALA A 97 6.43 -32.64 21.72
N ALA A 98 7.12 -31.54 21.40
CA ALA A 98 6.76 -30.21 21.88
C ALA A 98 5.45 -29.74 21.24
N CYS A 99 5.24 -30.00 19.95
CA CYS A 99 4.03 -29.57 19.24
C CYS A 99 2.95 -30.65 19.19
N HIS A 100 3.33 -31.95 19.25
CA HIS A 100 2.42 -33.08 19.09
C HIS A 100 2.40 -33.98 20.34
N ASP A 101 1.22 -34.53 20.65
CA ASP A 101 1.00 -35.50 21.73
C ASP A 101 0.17 -36.70 21.25
N PRO A 102 0.73 -37.56 20.37
CA PRO A 102 -0.01 -38.65 19.73
C PRO A 102 -0.59 -39.69 20.70
N HIS A 103 -0.17 -39.65 21.97
CA HIS A 103 -0.59 -40.57 23.01
C HIS A 103 -1.34 -39.89 24.16
N GLY A 104 -1.52 -38.56 24.09
CA GLY A 104 -2.02 -37.76 25.22
C GLY A 104 -3.19 -36.85 24.90
N ASN A 105 -3.55 -36.66 23.63
CA ASN A 105 -4.75 -35.92 23.24
C ASN A 105 -5.36 -36.43 21.92
N GLU A 106 -6.61 -36.03 21.68
CA GLU A 106 -7.39 -36.37 20.48
C GLU A 106 -7.53 -35.16 19.52
N PHE A 107 -6.72 -34.11 19.72
CA PHE A 107 -6.78 -32.94 18.84
C PHE A 107 -6.34 -33.31 17.44
N ALA A 108 -6.77 -32.53 16.44
CA ALA A 108 -6.36 -32.73 15.06
C ALA A 108 -4.82 -32.76 14.94
N SER A 109 -4.30 -33.78 14.24
CA SER A 109 -2.86 -34.07 14.15
C SER A 109 -2.15 -34.18 15.50
N SER A 110 -2.90 -34.50 16.57
CA SER A 110 -2.42 -34.56 17.95
C SER A 110 -1.75 -33.29 18.46
N LEU A 111 -2.09 -32.13 17.90
CA LEU A 111 -1.46 -30.86 18.25
C LEU A 111 -1.72 -30.50 19.72
N ARG A 112 -0.67 -30.07 20.42
CA ARG A 112 -0.80 -29.53 21.78
C ARG A 112 -1.46 -28.16 21.72
N GLN A 113 -2.44 -27.95 22.59
CA GLN A 113 -3.10 -26.68 22.77
C GLN A 113 -2.80 -26.14 24.17
N THR A 114 -2.62 -24.84 24.28
CA THR A 114 -2.53 -24.17 25.58
C THR A 114 -3.90 -24.09 26.22
N PRO A 115 -3.99 -24.03 27.57
CA PRO A 115 -5.28 -23.81 28.22
C PRO A 115 -5.96 -22.55 27.68
N ALA A 116 -7.28 -22.58 27.50
CA ALA A 116 -8.02 -21.46 26.94
C ALA A 116 -7.81 -20.18 27.76
N GLY A 117 -7.48 -19.06 27.09
CA GLY A 117 -7.24 -17.76 27.73
C GLY A 117 -5.97 -17.68 28.59
N SER A 118 -5.11 -18.69 28.56
CA SER A 118 -3.90 -18.75 29.40
C SER A 118 -2.71 -17.94 28.88
N ASP A 119 -2.85 -17.32 27.71
CA ASP A 119 -1.73 -16.66 27.03
C ASP A 119 -2.18 -15.42 26.25
N THR A 120 -1.31 -14.42 26.20
CA THR A 120 -1.58 -13.13 25.55
C THR A 120 -0.40 -12.70 24.70
N LEU A 121 -0.57 -11.62 23.94
CA LEU A 121 0.55 -10.76 23.57
C LEU A 121 1.03 -9.97 24.80
N ALA A 122 2.23 -9.38 24.70
CA ALA A 122 2.81 -8.64 25.81
C ALA A 122 1.97 -7.43 26.25
N ASN A 123 1.25 -6.80 25.32
CA ASN A 123 0.30 -5.73 25.63
C ASN A 123 -1.05 -6.20 26.22
N GLY A 124 -1.14 -7.46 26.64
CA GLY A 124 -2.35 -8.06 27.22
C GLY A 124 -3.43 -8.45 26.20
N TYR A 125 -3.19 -8.29 24.90
CA TYR A 125 -4.16 -8.74 23.88
C TYR A 125 -4.35 -10.26 23.95
N GLN A 126 -5.58 -10.67 24.23
CA GLN A 126 -6.04 -12.06 24.17
C GLN A 126 -6.43 -12.36 22.72
N TYR A 127 -5.60 -13.12 22.01
CA TYR A 127 -5.89 -13.52 20.64
C TYR A 127 -6.70 -14.82 20.61
N THR A 128 -7.69 -14.88 19.74
CA THR A 128 -8.51 -16.08 19.47
C THR A 128 -8.37 -16.54 18.02
N GLU A 129 -7.71 -15.73 17.19
CA GLU A 129 -7.31 -16.02 15.82
C GLU A 129 -6.20 -17.08 15.79
N GLY A 130 -5.94 -17.67 14.62
CA GLY A 130 -4.77 -18.54 14.41
C GLY A 130 -5.05 -19.99 14.14
N GLY A 131 -6.23 -20.52 14.51
CA GLY A 131 -6.55 -21.93 14.31
C GLY A 131 -5.43 -22.84 14.83
N THR A 132 -4.95 -23.77 14.00
CA THR A 132 -3.81 -24.64 14.35
C THR A 132 -2.47 -23.90 14.49
N GLY A 133 -2.33 -22.72 13.86
CA GLY A 133 -1.16 -21.85 13.96
C GLY A 133 -0.96 -21.18 15.33
N GLN A 134 -1.94 -21.26 16.24
CA GLN A 134 -1.75 -20.80 17.62
C GLN A 134 -0.57 -21.47 18.31
N THR A 135 -0.26 -22.72 17.94
CA THR A 135 0.94 -23.43 18.42
C THR A 135 2.23 -22.64 18.17
N CYS A 136 2.35 -21.98 17.01
CA CYS A 136 3.48 -21.12 16.67
C CYS A 136 3.40 -19.79 17.44
N MET A 137 2.21 -19.19 17.49
CA MET A 137 1.98 -17.87 18.09
C MET A 137 2.26 -17.82 19.59
N ASN A 138 2.18 -18.96 20.27
CA ASN A 138 2.55 -19.11 21.67
C ASN A 138 4.01 -18.74 21.96
N CYS A 139 4.88 -18.81 20.94
CA CYS A 139 6.30 -18.51 21.09
C CYS A 139 6.81 -17.38 20.21
N HIS A 140 6.31 -17.27 18.99
CA HIS A 140 6.69 -16.24 18.03
C HIS A 140 5.94 -14.94 18.26
N LYS A 141 6.13 -14.35 19.45
CA LYS A 141 5.57 -13.06 19.85
C LYS A 141 6.52 -12.27 20.75
N ALA A 142 6.34 -10.96 20.74
CA ALA A 142 7.00 -10.03 21.63
C ALA A 142 6.76 -10.38 23.11
N ARG A 143 7.74 -10.03 23.95
CA ARG A 143 7.72 -10.25 25.41
C ARG A 143 7.62 -8.97 26.21
N LYS A 144 7.69 -7.82 25.54
CA LYS A 144 7.60 -6.50 26.17
C LYS A 144 6.38 -5.75 25.66
N ASP A 145 5.68 -5.14 26.61
CA ASP A 145 4.50 -4.31 26.38
C ASP A 145 4.93 -2.94 25.83
N ASN A 146 4.34 -2.56 24.71
CA ASN A 146 4.64 -1.32 23.98
C ASN A 146 4.31 -0.02 24.72
N VAL A 147 3.48 -0.04 25.77
CA VAL A 147 3.05 1.16 26.51
C VAL A 147 3.96 1.39 27.71
N THR A 148 4.21 0.33 28.47
CA THR A 148 4.96 0.37 29.73
C THR A 148 6.46 0.25 29.49
N TYR A 149 6.90 -0.57 28.54
CA TYR A 149 8.33 -0.81 28.33
C TYR A 149 9.03 0.38 27.68
N VAL A 150 8.35 1.10 26.78
CA VAL A 150 8.88 2.32 26.15
C VAL A 150 9.15 3.47 27.14
N GLN A 151 8.61 3.39 28.36
CA GLN A 151 8.91 4.35 29.43
C GLN A 151 10.28 4.11 30.08
N THR A 152 10.84 2.91 29.93
CA THR A 152 12.12 2.53 30.53
C THR A 152 13.30 3.19 29.79
N ALA A 153 14.49 3.18 30.40
CA ALA A 153 15.70 3.63 29.73
C ALA A 153 16.22 2.59 28.74
N VAL A 154 16.65 3.01 27.56
CA VAL A 154 17.28 2.15 26.55
C VAL A 154 18.71 1.85 26.98
N ASN A 155 18.89 0.76 27.71
CA ASN A 155 20.13 0.46 28.45
C ASN A 155 21.01 -0.62 27.79
N ASN A 156 20.55 -1.27 26.73
CA ASN A 156 21.29 -2.28 26.00
C ASN A 156 20.77 -2.44 24.56
N SER A 157 21.53 -3.12 23.71
CA SER A 157 21.19 -3.34 22.29
C SER A 157 19.99 -4.27 22.06
N HIS A 158 19.58 -5.05 23.06
CA HIS A 158 18.40 -5.94 23.03
C HIS A 158 17.17 -5.31 23.69
N TRP A 159 17.26 -4.04 24.13
CA TRP A 159 16.09 -3.29 24.58
C TRP A 159 15.09 -3.21 23.43
N GLY A 160 13.84 -3.62 23.64
CA GLY A 160 12.78 -3.54 22.63
C GLY A 160 11.69 -4.59 22.89
N PRO A 161 10.92 -4.99 21.86
CA PRO A 161 9.85 -5.98 21.99
C PRO A 161 10.30 -7.39 22.40
N HIS A 162 11.61 -7.68 22.36
CA HIS A 162 12.20 -9.03 22.28
C HIS A 162 12.10 -9.62 20.86
N HIS A 163 12.98 -10.57 20.53
CA HIS A 163 13.00 -11.24 19.22
C HIS A 163 11.69 -12.01 18.93
N SER A 164 11.52 -12.40 17.66
CA SER A 164 10.41 -13.23 17.18
C SER A 164 9.04 -12.57 17.34
N THR A 165 8.81 -11.45 16.69
CA THR A 165 7.62 -10.60 16.84
C THR A 165 6.49 -10.93 15.84
N GLN A 166 6.53 -12.12 15.23
CA GLN A 166 5.67 -12.46 14.09
C GLN A 166 4.18 -12.37 14.40
N THR A 167 3.75 -12.82 15.58
CA THR A 167 2.35 -12.78 15.98
C THR A 167 1.86 -11.34 16.16
N ASP A 168 2.68 -10.49 16.80
CA ASP A 168 2.36 -9.08 17.01
C ASP A 168 2.16 -8.37 15.68
N VAL A 169 3.08 -8.56 14.73
CA VAL A 169 3.00 -7.95 13.39
C VAL A 169 1.84 -8.53 12.59
N LEU A 170 1.68 -9.86 12.55
CA LEU A 170 0.57 -10.52 11.83
C LEU A 170 -0.80 -10.02 12.31
N LEU A 171 -1.00 -9.93 13.63
CA LEU A 171 -2.25 -9.45 14.22
C LEU A 171 -2.38 -7.91 14.20
N GLY A 172 -1.31 -7.18 13.88
CA GLY A 172 -1.25 -5.73 13.90
C GLY A 172 -1.43 -5.18 15.31
N LYS A 173 -0.64 -5.68 16.26
CA LYS A 173 -0.71 -5.37 17.69
C LYS A 173 0.69 -5.04 18.24
N ASN A 174 0.70 -4.45 19.44
CA ASN A 174 1.90 -4.19 20.23
C ASN A 174 2.96 -3.30 19.55
N ALA A 175 2.62 -2.55 18.50
CA ALA A 175 3.43 -1.40 18.08
C ALA A 175 3.11 -0.19 18.97
N ALA A 176 4.12 0.58 19.36
CA ALA A 176 3.97 1.76 20.19
C ALA A 176 3.34 2.92 19.40
N GLU A 177 2.16 3.37 19.84
CA GLU A 177 1.34 4.33 19.11
C GLU A 177 1.73 5.80 19.36
N PHE A 178 1.44 6.64 18.36
CA PHE A 178 1.64 8.10 18.39
C PHE A 178 0.30 8.86 18.42
N GLY A 179 -0.64 8.38 19.22
CA GLY A 179 -1.96 9.00 19.44
C GLY A 179 -3.06 8.54 18.47
N THR A 180 -2.71 7.79 17.43
CA THR A 180 -3.68 7.09 16.56
C THR A 180 -3.29 5.63 16.41
N PRO A 181 -4.28 4.72 16.32
CA PRO A 181 -4.01 3.30 16.12
C PRO A 181 -3.41 3.04 14.74
N PHE A 182 -2.74 1.91 14.61
CA PHE A 182 -2.18 1.46 13.34
C PHE A 182 -3.20 0.71 12.49
N GLN A 183 -3.09 0.91 11.18
CA GLN A 183 -3.82 0.18 10.17
C GLN A 183 -3.35 -1.27 10.14
N SER A 184 -4.21 -2.19 9.69
CA SER A 184 -3.87 -3.60 9.64
C SER A 184 -4.47 -4.26 8.40
N GLY A 185 -3.71 -5.18 7.82
CA GLY A 185 -4.09 -5.94 6.64
C GLY A 185 -5.00 -7.13 6.94
N ALA A 186 -5.37 -7.83 5.86
CA ALA A 186 -6.42 -8.84 5.89
C ALA A 186 -5.96 -10.24 6.33
N HIS A 187 -4.66 -10.58 6.32
CA HIS A 187 -4.18 -11.94 6.57
C HIS A 187 -4.71 -12.56 7.86
N LYS A 188 -4.78 -11.78 8.95
CA LYS A 188 -5.31 -12.24 10.25
C LYS A 188 -6.79 -12.68 10.23
N PHE A 189 -7.56 -12.26 9.21
CA PHE A 189 -8.97 -12.60 9.04
C PHE A 189 -9.23 -13.49 7.82
N ALA A 190 -8.38 -13.41 6.80
CA ALA A 190 -8.54 -14.11 5.54
C ALA A 190 -8.00 -15.55 5.57
N ILE A 191 -7.12 -15.88 6.53
CA ILE A 191 -6.44 -17.17 6.62
C ILE A 191 -6.84 -17.85 7.93
N THR A 192 -7.35 -19.09 7.86
CA THR A 192 -7.95 -19.77 9.01
C THR A 192 -6.90 -20.27 10.01
N ASN A 193 -5.83 -20.93 9.55
CA ASN A 193 -4.77 -21.46 10.42
C ASN A 193 -3.51 -20.58 10.46
N LEU A 194 -3.59 -19.36 9.91
CA LEU A 194 -2.51 -18.37 9.85
C LEU A 194 -1.16 -18.99 9.45
N CYS A 195 -0.23 -19.13 10.41
CA CYS A 195 1.13 -19.60 10.18
C CYS A 195 1.18 -20.94 9.42
N VAL A 196 0.29 -21.89 9.75
CA VAL A 196 0.30 -23.24 9.18
C VAL A 196 -0.10 -23.23 7.71
N ASP A 197 -1.11 -22.44 7.34
CA ASP A 197 -1.62 -22.37 5.97
C ASP A 197 -0.61 -21.72 4.99
N CYS A 198 0.43 -21.06 5.50
CA CYS A 198 1.51 -20.49 4.69
C CYS A 198 2.82 -21.30 4.80
N HIS A 199 3.31 -21.50 6.03
CA HIS A 199 4.64 -22.06 6.27
C HIS A 199 4.70 -23.59 6.22
N MET A 200 3.55 -24.27 6.37
CA MET A 200 3.48 -25.73 6.39
C MET A 200 2.84 -26.32 5.14
N VAL A 201 2.63 -25.51 4.09
CA VAL A 201 2.19 -26.03 2.79
C VAL A 201 3.22 -27.03 2.27
N ALA A 202 2.73 -28.11 1.68
CA ALA A 202 3.58 -29.16 1.16
C ALA A 202 4.32 -28.68 -0.11
N THR A 203 5.62 -28.92 -0.14
CA THR A 203 6.43 -28.72 -1.33
C THR A 203 6.15 -29.84 -2.32
N VAL A 204 5.65 -29.49 -3.51
CA VAL A 204 5.22 -30.46 -4.56
C VAL A 204 6.37 -31.21 -5.22
N ASP A 205 7.60 -30.80 -4.97
CA ASP A 205 8.80 -31.36 -5.58
C ASP A 205 9.11 -32.75 -5.01
N THR A 206 8.88 -33.81 -5.79
CA THR A 206 8.99 -35.20 -5.32
C THR A 206 10.39 -35.81 -5.46
N GLY A 207 11.34 -35.10 -6.07
CA GLY A 207 12.74 -35.56 -6.26
C GLY A 207 13.81 -34.50 -5.92
N SER A 208 13.38 -33.43 -5.24
CA SER A 208 14.04 -32.15 -4.94
C SER A 208 15.00 -32.03 -3.74
N VAL A 209 16.09 -31.24 -3.85
CA VAL A 209 16.75 -30.51 -2.74
C VAL A 209 15.81 -29.53 -2.01
N ASN A 210 14.72 -29.10 -2.65
CA ASN A 210 13.75 -28.16 -2.08
C ASN A 210 12.74 -28.83 -1.16
N ARG A 211 12.35 -30.08 -1.47
CA ARG A 211 11.28 -30.80 -0.80
C ARG A 211 11.43 -30.82 0.72
N ASP A 212 12.66 -31.00 1.18
CA ASP A 212 12.99 -31.16 2.60
C ASP A 212 13.40 -29.82 3.24
N LYS A 213 13.49 -28.73 2.47
CA LYS A 213 14.06 -27.43 2.92
C LYS A 213 13.06 -26.27 2.98
N VAL A 214 11.92 -26.38 2.30
CA VAL A 214 10.85 -25.38 2.36
C VAL A 214 9.49 -26.04 2.57
N GLY A 215 8.58 -25.30 3.20
CA GLY A 215 7.24 -25.79 3.53
C GLY A 215 7.24 -26.89 4.60
N GLY A 216 6.08 -27.52 4.80
CA GLY A 216 5.91 -28.61 5.77
C GLY A 216 6.53 -28.34 7.14
N HIS A 217 7.37 -29.25 7.63
CA HIS A 217 8.04 -29.13 8.93
C HIS A 217 9.44 -28.49 8.87
N SER A 218 9.79 -27.88 7.73
CA SER A 218 10.94 -26.98 7.68
C SER A 218 10.54 -25.56 8.08
N TRP A 219 9.25 -25.20 7.90
CA TRP A 219 8.62 -23.89 8.11
C TRP A 219 9.23 -22.72 7.31
N THR A 220 10.32 -22.97 6.59
CA THR A 220 11.01 -22.01 5.75
C THR A 220 10.31 -21.87 4.41
N LEU A 221 10.33 -20.68 3.83
CA LEU A 221 9.71 -20.40 2.53
C LEU A 221 10.72 -20.09 1.43
N HIS A 222 12.01 -20.06 1.73
CA HIS A 222 13.09 -19.82 0.76
C HIS A 222 14.21 -20.84 0.95
N ASN A 223 14.56 -21.55 -0.11
CA ASN A 223 15.74 -22.39 -0.14
C ASN A 223 16.91 -21.59 -0.74
N ALA A 224 17.86 -21.20 0.10
CA ALA A 224 19.03 -20.44 -0.34
C ALA A 224 19.95 -21.23 -1.31
N ASP A 225 19.95 -22.57 -1.25
CA ASP A 225 20.84 -23.39 -2.09
C ASP A 225 20.45 -23.38 -3.57
N THR A 226 19.17 -23.19 -3.85
CA THR A 226 18.60 -23.20 -5.20
C THR A 226 17.94 -21.88 -5.58
N ASP A 227 17.97 -20.92 -4.65
CA ASP A 227 17.21 -19.68 -4.70
C ASP A 227 15.70 -19.89 -4.96
N PHE A 228 15.14 -20.98 -4.43
CA PHE A 228 13.74 -21.34 -4.64
C PHE A 228 12.82 -20.71 -3.60
N TYR A 229 11.77 -20.03 -4.05
CA TYR A 229 10.75 -19.41 -3.21
C TYR A 229 9.46 -20.22 -3.22
N HIS A 230 9.00 -20.66 -2.04
CA HIS A 230 7.77 -21.43 -1.91
C HIS A 230 6.55 -20.52 -1.76
N THR A 231 5.98 -20.14 -2.89
CA THR A 231 4.84 -19.22 -3.02
C THR A 231 3.48 -19.92 -3.20
N ALA A 232 3.45 -21.25 -3.09
CA ALA A 232 2.25 -22.04 -3.38
C ALA A 232 1.05 -21.62 -2.52
N ALA A 233 1.28 -21.32 -1.25
CA ALA A 233 0.26 -20.81 -0.32
C ALA A 233 -0.41 -19.52 -0.80
N CYS A 234 0.33 -18.66 -1.49
CA CYS A 234 -0.12 -17.33 -1.90
C CYS A 234 -1.01 -17.36 -3.14
N THR A 235 -0.89 -18.42 -3.96
CA THR A 235 -1.39 -18.43 -5.34
C THR A 235 -2.91 -18.27 -5.44
N ASN A 236 -3.65 -18.81 -4.48
CA ASN A 236 -5.12 -18.74 -4.47
C ASN A 236 -5.66 -17.31 -4.31
N CYS A 237 -4.90 -16.42 -3.67
CA CYS A 237 -5.34 -15.05 -3.38
C CYS A 237 -4.59 -14.00 -4.22
N HIS A 238 -3.31 -14.22 -4.51
CA HIS A 238 -2.43 -13.25 -5.17
C HIS A 238 -2.09 -13.62 -6.62
N GLY A 239 -2.62 -14.75 -7.13
CA GLY A 239 -2.21 -15.30 -8.42
C GLY A 239 -0.81 -15.91 -8.38
N PRO A 240 -0.31 -16.42 -9.52
CA PRO A 240 1.00 -17.07 -9.58
C PRO A 240 2.12 -16.07 -9.33
N LYS A 241 3.02 -16.41 -8.40
CA LYS A 241 4.22 -15.66 -8.01
C LYS A 241 5.38 -16.64 -7.91
N ASN A 242 6.58 -16.25 -8.30
CA ASN A 242 7.78 -17.09 -8.25
C ASN A 242 8.87 -16.52 -7.33
N ASN A 243 8.74 -15.26 -6.93
CA ASN A 243 9.69 -14.55 -6.08
C ASN A 243 8.96 -13.58 -5.13
N TRP A 244 9.57 -13.24 -3.99
CA TRP A 244 9.04 -12.21 -3.09
C TRP A 244 8.93 -10.83 -3.73
N ASN A 245 9.79 -10.52 -4.70
CA ASN A 245 9.75 -9.25 -5.42
C ASN A 245 8.58 -9.18 -6.43
N ASP A 246 7.90 -10.29 -6.71
CA ASP A 246 6.70 -10.28 -7.56
C ASP A 246 5.48 -9.67 -6.86
N PHE A 247 5.57 -9.44 -5.54
CA PHE A 247 4.55 -8.79 -4.73
C PHE A 247 4.80 -7.29 -4.72
N GLN A 248 4.31 -6.62 -5.77
CA GLN A 248 4.45 -5.18 -5.96
C GLN A 248 3.66 -4.41 -4.90
N ALA A 249 4.25 -3.33 -4.39
CA ALA A 249 3.53 -2.38 -3.57
C ALA A 249 2.55 -1.57 -4.44
N VAL A 250 1.62 -0.88 -3.77
CA VAL A 250 0.60 -0.08 -4.47
C VAL A 250 1.07 1.33 -4.79
N ALA A 251 2.18 1.77 -4.18
CA ALA A 251 2.72 3.11 -4.27
C ALA A 251 4.17 3.13 -3.75
N ASP A 252 4.90 4.23 -4.01
CA ASP A 252 6.24 4.49 -3.47
C ASP A 252 6.09 4.98 -2.02
N HIS A 253 6.24 4.05 -1.08
CA HIS A 253 6.00 4.31 0.33
C HIS A 253 7.23 4.88 1.03
N ASP A 254 8.42 4.50 0.60
CA ASP A 254 9.66 5.00 1.15
C ASP A 254 10.10 6.33 0.52
N GLY A 255 9.46 6.79 -0.55
CA GLY A 255 9.64 8.10 -1.18
C GLY A 255 10.96 8.25 -1.93
N ASP A 256 11.46 7.17 -2.55
CA ASP A 256 12.69 7.17 -3.35
C ASP A 256 12.48 7.51 -4.85
N GLY A 257 11.22 7.66 -5.25
CA GLY A 257 10.78 7.97 -6.60
C GLY A 257 10.40 6.74 -7.44
N THR A 258 10.45 5.53 -6.87
CA THR A 258 10.15 4.28 -7.55
C THR A 258 9.13 3.44 -6.77
N ILE A 259 8.15 2.87 -7.48
CA ILE A 259 7.24 1.89 -6.89
C ILE A 259 7.94 0.54 -6.95
N GLU A 260 8.27 -0.04 -5.79
CA GLU A 260 9.00 -1.29 -5.69
C GLU A 260 8.12 -2.45 -5.16
N SER A 261 8.75 -3.60 -4.92
CA SER A 261 8.07 -4.70 -4.21
C SER A 261 7.88 -4.38 -2.73
N ILE A 262 6.87 -4.98 -2.11
CA ILE A 262 6.58 -4.83 -0.67
C ILE A 262 7.84 -5.03 0.19
N PRO A 263 8.67 -6.08 -0.01
CA PRO A 263 9.90 -6.23 0.76
C PRO A 263 10.90 -5.09 0.61
N GLN A 264 10.98 -4.47 -0.57
CA GLN A 264 11.90 -3.36 -0.85
C GLN A 264 11.40 -2.07 -0.20
N GLU A 265 10.11 -1.74 -0.36
CA GLU A 265 9.47 -0.60 0.30
C GLU A 265 9.61 -0.66 1.84
N ILE A 266 9.44 -1.84 2.42
CA ILE A 266 9.62 -2.04 3.87
C ILE A 266 11.09 -1.87 4.27
N ASP A 267 12.04 -2.34 3.46
CA ASP A 267 13.48 -2.16 3.70
C ASP A 267 13.88 -0.68 3.61
N GLY A 268 13.38 0.02 2.59
CA GLY A 268 13.54 1.46 2.40
C GLY A 268 12.99 2.29 3.55
N LEU A 269 11.74 2.05 3.95
CA LEU A 269 11.14 2.67 5.14
C LEU A 269 11.92 2.35 6.42
N THR A 270 12.39 1.11 6.57
CA THR A 270 13.19 0.70 7.74
C THR A 270 14.53 1.46 7.79
N LYS A 271 15.23 1.58 6.66
CA LYS A 271 16.45 2.39 6.55
C LYS A 271 16.19 3.86 6.83
N LYS A 272 15.11 4.41 6.28
CA LYS A 272 14.70 5.80 6.55
C LYS A 272 14.42 6.02 8.03
N LEU A 273 13.77 5.08 8.72
CA LEU A 273 13.58 5.16 10.17
C LEU A 273 14.90 5.10 10.94
N VAL A 274 15.82 4.21 10.56
CA VAL A 274 17.18 4.16 11.14
C VAL A 274 17.90 5.49 10.95
N TYR A 275 17.81 6.10 9.77
CA TYR A 275 18.42 7.39 9.45
C TYR A 275 17.93 8.52 10.37
N TYR A 276 16.66 8.52 10.77
CA TYR A 276 16.14 9.53 11.70
C TYR A 276 16.32 9.18 13.19
N LEU A 277 16.58 7.91 13.51
CA LEU A 277 16.88 7.49 14.87
C LEU A 277 18.29 7.95 15.27
N PRO A 278 18.54 8.26 16.57
CA PRO A 278 19.86 8.66 17.03
C PRO A 278 20.96 7.62 16.78
N PRO A 279 22.15 8.03 16.29
CA PRO A 279 22.49 9.37 15.81
C PRO A 279 21.78 9.67 14.49
N ALA A 280 21.02 10.76 14.46
CA ALA A 280 20.31 11.15 13.25
C ALA A 280 21.29 11.38 12.11
N GLU A 281 20.83 11.12 10.90
CA GLU A 281 21.58 11.20 9.65
C GLU A 281 22.70 10.16 9.51
N GLN A 282 22.54 8.98 10.13
CA GLN A 282 23.45 7.84 9.99
C GLN A 282 22.70 6.53 9.74
N ASP A 283 23.36 5.59 9.07
CA ASP A 283 22.80 4.27 8.74
C ASP A 283 22.83 3.27 9.91
N THR A 284 23.07 3.75 11.13
CA THR A 284 23.16 2.91 12.33
C THR A 284 22.49 3.58 13.52
N VAL A 285 21.83 2.80 14.37
CA VAL A 285 21.25 3.29 15.62
C VAL A 285 22.24 3.13 16.77
N ILE A 286 22.50 4.21 17.52
CA ILE A 286 23.20 4.13 18.81
C ILE A 286 22.13 4.15 19.90
N TYR A 287 21.78 2.96 20.40
CA TYR A 287 20.70 2.78 21.38
C TYR A 287 20.84 3.67 22.62
N SER A 288 22.07 3.99 23.06
CA SER A 288 22.31 4.85 24.23
C SER A 288 21.95 6.33 23.99
N GLN A 289 21.71 6.73 22.74
CA GLN A 289 21.28 8.07 22.35
C GLN A 289 19.76 8.16 22.09
N VAL A 290 19.02 7.05 22.21
CA VAL A 290 17.55 7.01 22.12
C VAL A 290 16.98 7.46 23.47
N LEU A 291 16.62 8.74 23.59
CA LEU A 291 16.36 9.39 24.87
C LEU A 291 14.90 9.82 25.05
N THR A 292 14.28 10.42 24.04
CA THR A 292 12.90 10.93 24.15
C THR A 292 11.89 9.81 24.06
N LEU A 293 10.67 10.02 24.57
CA LEU A 293 9.62 9.00 24.49
C LEU A 293 9.30 8.63 23.04
N ASP A 294 9.19 9.61 22.15
CA ASP A 294 8.90 9.33 20.73
C ASP A 294 10.04 8.57 20.05
N GLN A 295 11.31 8.89 20.36
CA GLN A 295 12.46 8.09 19.90
C GLN A 295 12.40 6.65 20.42
N LYS A 296 12.04 6.44 21.69
CA LYS A 296 11.91 5.09 22.27
C LYS A 296 10.79 4.29 21.62
N LYS A 297 9.64 4.92 21.35
CA LYS A 297 8.52 4.30 20.63
C LYS A 297 8.92 3.93 19.20
N ALA A 298 9.57 4.86 18.49
CA ALA A 298 10.06 4.64 17.14
C ALA A 298 11.12 3.53 17.09
N TYR A 299 12.05 3.49 18.05
CA TYR A 299 13.05 2.42 18.15
C TYR A 299 12.42 1.06 18.49
N PHE A 300 11.44 1.02 19.39
CA PHE A 300 10.67 -0.18 19.68
C PHE A 300 9.96 -0.72 18.43
N ASN A 301 9.33 0.18 17.66
CA ASN A 301 8.62 -0.14 16.42
C ASN A 301 9.58 -0.62 15.32
N TYR A 302 10.74 0.02 15.16
CA TYR A 302 11.82 -0.44 14.29
C TYR A 302 12.17 -1.91 14.59
N MET A 303 12.44 -2.23 15.85
CA MET A 303 12.79 -3.59 16.25
C MET A 303 11.62 -4.56 16.10
N LEU A 304 10.39 -4.11 16.32
CA LEU A 304 9.19 -4.92 16.11
C LEU A 304 9.09 -5.39 14.65
N ILE A 305 9.29 -4.49 13.69
CA ILE A 305 9.23 -4.83 12.26
C ILE A 305 10.49 -5.58 11.81
N ALA A 306 11.67 -5.22 12.32
CA ALA A 306 12.91 -5.91 11.98
C ALA A 306 12.92 -7.37 12.45
N TYR A 307 12.44 -7.65 13.67
CA TYR A 307 12.41 -8.99 14.25
C TYR A 307 11.27 -9.89 13.75
N ASP A 308 10.32 -9.32 13.01
CA ASP A 308 9.28 -10.08 12.34
C ASP A 308 9.87 -10.87 11.16
N GLY A 309 10.85 -10.28 10.45
CA GLY A 309 11.62 -10.95 9.41
C GLY A 309 10.85 -11.26 8.13
N SER A 310 9.53 -11.03 8.07
CA SER A 310 8.71 -11.29 6.88
C SER A 310 8.82 -10.18 5.82
N LYS A 311 9.54 -9.09 6.13
CA LYS A 311 9.61 -7.88 5.29
C LYS A 311 8.24 -7.36 4.88
N GLY A 312 7.31 -7.35 5.84
CA GLY A 312 5.94 -6.89 5.65
C GLY A 312 4.96 -7.92 5.09
N MET A 313 5.39 -9.14 4.73
CA MET A 313 4.46 -10.16 4.18
C MET A 313 3.42 -10.64 5.20
N HIS A 314 3.75 -10.66 6.49
CA HIS A 314 2.74 -10.99 7.51
C HIS A 314 1.63 -9.94 7.56
N ASN A 315 1.97 -8.65 7.46
CA ASN A 315 0.99 -7.57 7.53
C ASN A 315 1.51 -6.27 6.89
N THR A 316 1.40 -6.17 5.56
CA THR A 316 1.97 -5.06 4.78
C THR A 316 1.46 -3.70 5.24
N LYS A 317 0.13 -3.57 5.37
CA LYS A 317 -0.50 -2.29 5.77
C LYS A 317 -0.07 -1.85 7.16
N PHE A 318 0.09 -2.80 8.09
CA PHE A 318 0.57 -2.49 9.44
C PHE A 318 2.04 -2.10 9.45
N ALA A 319 2.90 -2.85 8.76
CA ALA A 319 4.32 -2.55 8.73
C ALA A 319 4.62 -1.18 8.12
N ILE A 320 3.98 -0.84 6.99
CA ILE A 320 4.08 0.48 6.37
C ILE A 320 3.61 1.55 7.36
N ASP A 321 2.40 1.42 7.91
CA ASP A 321 1.84 2.45 8.81
C ASP A 321 2.67 2.66 10.08
N VAL A 322 3.20 1.57 10.67
CA VAL A 322 4.08 1.61 11.83
C VAL A 322 5.38 2.35 11.52
N LEU A 323 6.04 2.03 10.41
CA LEU A 323 7.29 2.68 10.02
C LEU A 323 7.06 4.15 9.66
N THR A 324 6.05 4.44 8.82
CA THR A 324 5.72 5.79 8.38
C THR A 324 5.41 6.72 9.55
N LYS A 325 4.51 6.33 10.46
CA LYS A 325 4.19 7.15 11.64
C LYS A 325 5.36 7.27 12.61
N SER A 326 6.21 6.25 12.73
CA SER A 326 7.41 6.32 13.56
C SER A 326 8.41 7.34 13.02
N ILE A 327 8.63 7.37 11.70
CA ILE A 327 9.48 8.35 11.02
C ILE A 327 8.95 9.76 11.26
N ILE A 328 7.67 9.99 11.02
CA ILE A 328 7.04 11.31 11.18
C ILE A 328 7.11 11.79 12.63
N ALA A 329 6.87 10.90 13.60
CA ALA A 329 6.87 11.25 15.01
C ALA A 329 8.24 11.73 15.55
N ILE A 330 9.34 11.33 14.90
CA ILE A 330 10.69 11.76 15.28
C ILE A 330 11.24 12.86 14.35
N GLY A 331 10.37 13.51 13.56
CA GLY A 331 10.70 14.65 12.71
C GLY A 331 11.15 14.29 11.30
N GLY A 332 11.02 13.03 10.90
CA GLY A 332 11.23 12.62 9.52
C GLY A 332 10.09 13.02 8.59
N VAL A 333 10.38 13.14 7.30
CA VAL A 333 9.41 13.49 6.28
C VAL A 333 9.19 12.31 5.33
N ILE A 334 7.92 12.06 5.02
CA ILE A 334 7.50 11.08 4.01
C ILE A 334 6.60 11.84 3.03
N PRO A 335 6.92 11.88 1.73
CA PRO A 335 6.09 12.60 0.76
C PRO A 335 4.64 12.13 0.75
N VAL A 336 3.74 13.00 0.26
CA VAL A 336 2.39 12.58 -0.12
C VAL A 336 2.52 11.73 -1.38
N GLU A 337 1.99 10.52 -1.34
CA GLU A 337 2.15 9.57 -2.45
C GLU A 337 0.82 9.37 -3.19
N LEU A 338 0.83 9.63 -4.50
CA LEU A 338 -0.34 9.57 -5.39
C LEU A 338 -0.46 8.16 -6.01
N ILE A 339 -1.54 7.45 -5.68
CA ILE A 339 -1.87 6.14 -6.30
C ILE A 339 -2.39 6.34 -7.72
N SER A 340 -3.27 7.31 -7.90
CA SER A 340 -3.89 7.57 -9.20
C SER A 340 -4.32 9.02 -9.32
N PHE A 341 -4.30 9.52 -10.56
CA PHE A 341 -4.96 10.76 -10.94
C PHE A 341 -5.55 10.55 -12.32
N THR A 342 -6.89 10.58 -12.41
CA THR A 342 -7.64 10.24 -13.62
C THR A 342 -8.69 11.29 -13.90
N ALA A 343 -9.12 11.35 -15.16
CA ALA A 343 -10.13 12.28 -15.64
C ALA A 343 -11.06 11.59 -16.62
N ASN A 344 -12.37 11.85 -16.49
CA ASN A 344 -13.38 11.40 -17.45
C ASN A 344 -14.23 12.60 -17.87
N GLU A 345 -14.35 12.84 -19.17
CA GLU A 345 -15.18 13.91 -19.72
C GLU A 345 -16.55 13.37 -20.14
N ALA A 346 -17.61 14.06 -19.71
CA ALA A 346 -18.96 13.86 -20.20
C ALA A 346 -19.76 15.16 -20.14
N ASN A 347 -20.43 15.50 -21.25
CA ASN A 347 -21.33 16.66 -21.34
C ASN A 347 -20.66 18.00 -20.97
N ASN A 348 -19.41 18.22 -21.39
CA ASN A 348 -18.58 19.38 -21.04
C ASN A 348 -18.26 19.50 -19.54
N VAL A 349 -18.33 18.39 -18.81
CA VAL A 349 -17.84 18.31 -17.43
C VAL A 349 -16.73 17.27 -17.39
N VAL A 350 -15.55 17.69 -16.96
CA VAL A 350 -14.44 16.79 -16.67
C VAL A 350 -14.52 16.42 -15.19
N SER A 351 -14.77 15.14 -14.91
CA SER A 351 -14.73 14.59 -13.56
C SER A 351 -13.32 14.08 -13.27
N LEU A 352 -12.61 14.80 -12.40
CA LEU A 352 -11.27 14.46 -11.93
C LEU A 352 -11.40 13.62 -10.67
N GLN A 353 -10.65 12.53 -10.60
CA GLN A 353 -10.62 11.63 -9.45
C GLN A 353 -9.18 11.22 -9.16
N TRP A 354 -8.78 11.30 -7.90
CA TRP A 354 -7.46 10.86 -7.46
C TRP A 354 -7.51 10.16 -6.13
N GLN A 355 -6.48 9.37 -5.88
CA GLN A 355 -6.27 8.68 -4.62
C GLN A 355 -4.83 8.86 -4.15
N THR A 356 -4.66 9.04 -2.85
CA THR A 356 -3.36 9.05 -2.18
C THR A 356 -3.19 7.78 -1.36
N ALA A 357 -1.96 7.27 -1.27
CA ALA A 357 -1.59 6.17 -0.39
C ALA A 357 -1.23 6.67 1.00
N THR A 358 -0.45 7.75 1.04
CA THR A 358 -0.01 8.46 2.24
C THR A 358 -0.15 9.95 2.03
N GLU A 359 -0.32 10.65 3.14
CA GLU A 359 -0.31 12.10 3.22
C GLU A 359 0.52 12.49 4.45
N THR A 360 1.45 13.43 4.29
CA THR A 360 2.19 14.01 5.42
C THR A 360 2.00 15.51 5.36
N ASN A 361 1.53 16.11 6.44
CA ASN A 361 1.36 17.56 6.52
C ASN A 361 0.47 18.18 5.41
N ASN A 362 -0.34 17.37 4.73
CA ASN A 362 -1.07 17.77 3.53
C ASN A 362 -2.27 18.67 3.85
N ARG A 363 -2.16 19.95 3.49
CA ARG A 363 -3.27 20.90 3.59
C ARG A 363 -4.34 20.62 2.53
N GLY A 364 -3.93 20.16 1.34
CA GLY A 364 -4.82 19.76 0.26
C GLY A 364 -4.26 20.01 -1.13
N PHE A 365 -5.14 19.93 -2.13
CA PHE A 365 -4.77 19.95 -3.54
C PHE A 365 -5.39 21.14 -4.26
N ASP A 366 -4.54 21.99 -4.82
CA ASP A 366 -4.93 22.92 -5.87
C ASP A 366 -5.05 22.11 -7.17
N VAL A 367 -6.27 22.05 -7.72
CA VAL A 367 -6.52 21.42 -9.00
C VAL A 367 -6.30 22.48 -10.07
N GLU A 368 -5.27 22.28 -10.88
CA GLU A 368 -4.87 23.22 -11.92
C GLU A 368 -5.20 22.67 -13.31
N ARG A 369 -5.63 23.56 -14.20
CA ARG A 369 -5.94 23.29 -15.60
C ARG A 369 -5.08 24.16 -16.50
N ARG A 370 -4.74 23.66 -17.69
CA ARG A 370 -4.33 24.52 -18.81
C ARG A 370 -4.92 24.04 -20.13
N THR A 371 -5.23 24.99 -21.00
CA THR A 371 -5.70 24.77 -22.39
C THR A 371 -4.67 25.29 -23.39
N ASN A 372 -3.72 26.10 -22.89
CA ASN A 372 -2.64 26.75 -23.61
C ASN A 372 -1.31 26.58 -22.82
N LYS A 373 -0.53 27.66 -22.66
CA LYS A 373 0.76 27.67 -21.96
C LYS A 373 0.69 27.97 -20.45
N THR A 374 -0.44 28.48 -19.93
CA THR A 374 -0.54 28.94 -18.53
C THR A 374 -1.49 28.07 -17.72
N TRP A 375 -1.04 27.67 -16.53
CA TRP A 375 -1.86 26.98 -15.54
C TRP A 375 -2.78 27.95 -14.81
N GLU A 376 -4.03 27.58 -14.66
CA GLU A 376 -5.04 28.27 -13.87
C GLU A 376 -5.61 27.32 -12.81
N LYS A 377 -5.93 27.86 -11.64
CA LYS A 377 -6.57 27.08 -10.57
C LYS A 377 -8.07 26.93 -10.85
N VAL A 378 -8.53 25.69 -10.92
CA VAL A 378 -9.95 25.33 -11.10
C VAL A 378 -10.65 25.20 -9.75
N GLY A 379 -9.94 24.69 -8.75
CA GLY A 379 -10.48 24.55 -7.41
C GLY A 379 -9.46 24.09 -6.40
N PHE A 380 -9.91 23.95 -5.15
CA PHE A 380 -9.12 23.40 -4.06
C PHE A 380 -9.93 22.33 -3.33
N VAL A 381 -9.29 21.21 -3.03
CA VAL A 381 -9.87 20.14 -2.21
C VAL A 381 -8.98 19.94 -0.99
N ALA A 382 -9.56 20.10 0.20
CA ALA A 382 -8.83 19.98 1.46
C ALA A 382 -8.34 18.53 1.66
N GLY A 383 -7.08 18.39 2.10
CA GLY A 383 -6.48 17.11 2.46
C GLY A 383 -6.83 16.69 3.90
N TYR A 384 -6.33 15.53 4.32
CA TYR A 384 -6.54 15.02 5.67
C TYR A 384 -5.36 15.29 6.62
N GLY A 385 -4.41 16.14 6.22
CA GLY A 385 -3.19 16.40 6.97
C GLY A 385 -2.21 15.25 6.87
N THR A 386 -1.89 14.62 8.00
CA THR A 386 -1.06 13.41 8.01
C THR A 386 -1.96 12.18 8.07
N SER A 387 -1.93 11.35 7.02
CA SER A 387 -2.72 10.13 6.89
C SER A 387 -1.93 9.03 6.21
N THR A 388 -2.12 7.80 6.66
CA THR A 388 -1.61 6.58 6.00
C THR A 388 -2.77 5.71 5.49
N GLU A 389 -3.98 6.25 5.56
CA GLU A 389 -5.16 5.65 4.96
C GLU A 389 -5.29 6.15 3.53
N THR A 390 -5.65 5.25 2.62
CA THR A 390 -6.00 5.65 1.26
C THR A 390 -7.13 6.67 1.29
N ARG A 391 -6.88 7.86 0.74
CA ARG A 391 -7.90 8.91 0.59
C ARG A 391 -8.32 8.98 -0.85
N SER A 392 -9.62 9.18 -1.07
CA SER A 392 -10.21 9.35 -2.39
C SER A 392 -10.78 10.74 -2.49
N TYR A 393 -10.52 11.39 -3.61
CA TYR A 393 -10.90 12.76 -3.88
C TYR A 393 -11.55 12.88 -5.25
N SER A 394 -12.37 13.91 -5.42
CA SER A 394 -12.94 14.24 -6.71
C SER A 394 -13.18 15.73 -6.86
N LEU A 395 -13.02 16.23 -8.09
CA LEU A 395 -13.42 17.58 -8.46
C LEU A 395 -14.03 17.55 -9.87
N ASN A 396 -15.18 18.22 -10.03
CA ASN A 396 -15.80 18.40 -11.34
C ASN A 396 -15.47 19.78 -11.89
N ASP A 397 -14.95 19.81 -13.11
CA ASP A 397 -14.63 21.03 -13.84
C ASP A 397 -15.56 21.20 -15.05
N ASN A 398 -16.23 22.34 -15.14
CA ASN A 398 -17.07 22.67 -16.29
C ASN A 398 -16.23 23.35 -17.38
N VAL A 399 -16.06 22.63 -18.48
CA VAL A 399 -15.21 23.03 -19.61
C VAL A 399 -16.00 23.61 -20.79
N SER A 400 -17.28 23.96 -20.60
CA SER A 400 -18.14 24.52 -21.66
C SER A 400 -17.60 25.81 -22.30
N ASN A 401 -16.81 26.59 -21.56
CA ASN A 401 -16.20 27.84 -22.02
C ASN A 401 -14.72 27.71 -22.39
N VAL A 402 -14.17 26.48 -22.35
CA VAL A 402 -12.78 26.24 -22.71
C VAL A 402 -12.60 26.37 -24.22
N SER A 403 -11.63 27.17 -24.63
CA SER A 403 -11.22 27.26 -26.03
C SER A 403 -10.23 26.14 -26.36
N GLY A 404 -10.60 25.25 -27.28
CA GLY A 404 -9.79 24.08 -27.66
C GLY A 404 -10.49 22.75 -27.48
N ASN A 405 -9.90 21.69 -28.02
CA ASN A 405 -10.40 20.32 -27.89
C ASN A 405 -9.60 19.50 -26.86
N THR A 406 -8.52 20.06 -26.30
CA THR A 406 -7.62 19.39 -25.38
C THR A 406 -7.40 20.26 -24.16
N VAL A 407 -7.45 19.64 -22.99
CA VAL A 407 -7.22 20.24 -21.68
C VAL A 407 -6.25 19.38 -20.90
N TYR A 408 -5.32 20.01 -20.22
CA TYR A 408 -4.38 19.33 -19.34
C TYR A 408 -4.71 19.67 -17.89
N TYR A 409 -4.57 18.69 -17.01
CA TYR A 409 -4.75 18.85 -15.57
C TYR A 409 -3.51 18.38 -14.82
N ARG A 410 -3.26 19.00 -13.67
CA ARG A 410 -2.33 18.53 -12.65
C ARG A 410 -2.85 18.87 -11.27
N LEU A 411 -2.36 18.14 -10.27
CA LEU A 411 -2.57 18.47 -8.88
C LEU A 411 -1.33 19.21 -8.38
N LYS A 412 -1.56 20.26 -7.60
CA LYS A 412 -0.54 20.88 -6.77
C LYS A 412 -0.88 20.55 -5.32
N GLN A 413 -0.20 19.57 -4.75
CA GLN A 413 -0.31 19.23 -3.33
C GLN A 413 0.38 20.33 -2.52
N ILE A 414 -0.30 20.85 -1.50
CA ILE A 414 0.19 21.94 -0.65
C ILE A 414 0.20 21.45 0.79
N ASP A 415 1.30 21.68 1.49
CA ASP A 415 1.44 21.36 2.90
C ASP A 415 1.03 22.52 3.81
N PHE A 416 0.83 22.26 5.11
CA PHE A 416 0.48 23.31 6.07
C PHE A 416 1.58 24.34 6.27
N ASP A 417 2.83 24.01 5.95
CA ASP A 417 3.96 24.96 5.96
C ASP A 417 4.07 25.79 4.66
N GLY A 418 3.23 25.49 3.66
CA GLY A 418 3.17 26.18 2.38
C GLY A 418 4.10 25.61 1.30
N SER A 419 4.90 24.58 1.61
CA SER A 419 5.61 23.81 0.58
C SER A 419 4.61 23.08 -0.34
N PHE A 420 5.05 22.74 -1.55
CA PHE A 420 4.18 22.09 -2.52
C PHE A 420 4.95 21.19 -3.48
N ASP A 421 4.24 20.20 -4.02
CA ASP A 421 4.70 19.35 -5.13
C ASP A 421 3.61 19.18 -6.20
N TYR A 422 4.01 18.83 -7.42
CA TYR A 422 3.10 18.64 -8.55
C TYR A 422 2.97 17.18 -8.96
N SER A 423 1.73 16.75 -9.23
CA SER A 423 1.50 15.47 -9.90
C SER A 423 2.00 15.49 -11.34
N LYS A 424 2.09 14.29 -11.93
CA LYS A 424 2.14 14.13 -13.39
C LYS A 424 0.92 14.81 -14.04
N GLU A 425 1.13 15.35 -15.24
CA GLU A 425 0.07 15.95 -16.05
C GLU A 425 -0.80 14.85 -16.69
N ILE A 426 -2.11 15.06 -16.72
CA ILE A 426 -3.04 14.22 -17.49
C ILE A 426 -3.72 15.05 -18.57
N GLU A 427 -3.89 14.45 -19.75
CA GLU A 427 -4.51 15.06 -20.92
C GLU A 427 -5.94 14.56 -21.09
N VAL A 428 -6.87 15.47 -21.36
CA VAL A 428 -8.29 15.19 -21.58
C VAL A 428 -8.73 15.84 -22.88
N THR A 429 -9.32 15.04 -23.78
CA THR A 429 -9.97 15.55 -24.99
C THR A 429 -11.43 15.86 -24.67
N ILE A 430 -11.88 17.09 -24.94
CA ILE A 430 -13.30 17.48 -24.77
C ILE A 430 -14.10 17.02 -25.98
N ALA A 431 -15.04 16.09 -25.76
CA ALA A 431 -15.94 15.64 -26.81
C ALA A 431 -17.12 16.63 -26.97
N GLY A 432 -17.04 17.53 -27.96
CA GLY A 432 -18.16 18.45 -28.25
C GLY A 432 -17.84 19.73 -29.02
N GLY A 433 -16.55 20.05 -29.21
CA GLY A 433 -16.12 21.16 -30.08
C GLY A 433 -16.59 20.95 -31.54
N PRO A 434 -16.83 22.05 -32.30
CA PRO A 434 -17.20 21.90 -33.70
C PRO A 434 -16.10 21.14 -34.45
N LYS A 435 -16.47 20.09 -35.18
CA LYS A 435 -15.51 19.28 -35.94
C LYS A 435 -15.12 19.90 -37.28
N GLU A 436 -15.93 20.81 -37.77
CA GLU A 436 -15.79 21.45 -39.07
C GLU A 436 -16.06 22.96 -38.97
N PHE A 437 -15.50 23.71 -39.91
CA PHE A 437 -15.90 25.10 -40.10
C PHE A 437 -17.34 25.15 -40.59
N SER A 438 -18.11 26.11 -40.08
CA SER A 438 -19.43 26.40 -40.63
C SER A 438 -19.79 27.86 -40.41
N ILE A 439 -20.70 28.37 -41.24
CA ILE A 439 -21.36 29.64 -40.99
C ILE A 439 -22.87 29.50 -41.16
N SER A 440 -23.60 29.91 -40.13
CA SER A 440 -25.05 29.81 -40.07
C SER A 440 -25.71 30.91 -40.90
N GLN A 441 -26.98 30.70 -41.26
CA GLN A 441 -27.82 31.77 -41.76
C GLN A 441 -27.94 32.85 -40.66
N ASN A 442 -27.81 34.13 -41.01
CA ASN A 442 -28.00 35.21 -40.05
C ASN A 442 -29.43 35.15 -39.47
N TYR A 443 -29.60 35.46 -38.19
CA TYR A 443 -30.91 35.49 -37.55
C TYR A 443 -31.10 36.80 -36.76
N PRO A 444 -32.21 37.51 -36.96
CA PRO A 444 -33.28 37.24 -37.93
C PRO A 444 -32.83 37.44 -39.39
N ASN A 445 -33.56 36.86 -40.36
CA ASN A 445 -33.42 37.14 -41.80
C ASN A 445 -34.80 36.95 -42.50
N PRO A 446 -35.47 38.01 -43.00
CA PRO A 446 -34.99 39.39 -43.05
C PRO A 446 -34.78 40.03 -41.67
N PHE A 447 -33.91 41.03 -41.57
CA PHE A 447 -33.57 41.72 -40.31
C PHE A 447 -33.85 43.22 -40.36
N ASN A 448 -34.09 43.82 -39.18
CA ASN A 448 -34.27 45.26 -38.99
C ASN A 448 -33.86 45.69 -37.56
N PRO A 449 -32.90 46.60 -37.36
CA PRO A 449 -31.75 46.88 -38.22
C PRO A 449 -30.55 45.97 -37.90
N THR A 450 -30.66 45.08 -36.91
CA THR A 450 -29.55 44.24 -36.44
C THR A 450 -29.80 42.74 -36.65
N THR A 451 -28.72 41.98 -36.83
CA THR A 451 -28.76 40.52 -36.97
C THR A 451 -27.48 39.90 -36.38
N VAL A 452 -27.52 38.61 -36.09
CA VAL A 452 -26.37 37.85 -35.59
C VAL A 452 -26.03 36.74 -36.57
N ILE A 453 -24.74 36.59 -36.86
CA ILE A 453 -24.17 35.54 -37.70
C ILE A 453 -23.36 34.60 -36.80
N LYS A 454 -23.84 33.37 -36.62
CA LYS A 454 -23.12 32.34 -35.87
C LYS A 454 -22.17 31.56 -36.79
N TYR A 455 -20.99 31.20 -36.30
CA TYR A 455 -20.00 30.43 -37.06
C TYR A 455 -19.17 29.52 -36.14
N ASN A 456 -18.68 28.43 -36.70
CA ASN A 456 -17.95 27.39 -35.98
C ASN A 456 -16.49 27.39 -36.43
N VAL A 457 -15.57 27.23 -35.48
CA VAL A 457 -14.13 27.17 -35.72
C VAL A 457 -13.58 25.90 -35.05
N PRO A 458 -13.14 24.87 -35.80
CA PRO A 458 -12.69 23.60 -35.22
C PRO A 458 -11.30 23.60 -34.59
N PHE A 459 -10.45 24.57 -34.93
CA PHE A 459 -9.07 24.74 -34.44
C PHE A 459 -8.66 26.21 -34.64
N GLN A 460 -7.59 26.65 -33.98
CA GLN A 460 -7.14 28.05 -34.05
C GLN A 460 -6.92 28.51 -35.50
N SER A 461 -7.64 29.55 -35.92
CA SER A 461 -7.72 29.97 -37.33
C SER A 461 -7.80 31.47 -37.47
N GLN A 462 -7.17 32.03 -38.51
CA GLN A 462 -7.44 33.40 -38.95
C GLN A 462 -8.83 33.42 -39.60
N VAL A 463 -9.77 34.15 -39.00
CA VAL A 463 -11.15 34.26 -39.50
C VAL A 463 -11.41 35.68 -39.99
N LYS A 464 -11.94 35.77 -41.21
CA LYS A 464 -12.38 37.01 -41.84
C LYS A 464 -13.84 36.90 -42.25
N ILE A 465 -14.71 37.79 -41.77
CA ILE A 465 -16.12 37.87 -42.16
C ILE A 465 -16.39 39.26 -42.74
N VAL A 466 -16.80 39.32 -44.01
CA VAL A 466 -17.01 40.58 -44.74
C VAL A 466 -18.43 40.60 -45.32
N VAL A 467 -19.08 41.75 -45.23
CA VAL A 467 -20.38 42.04 -45.85
C VAL A 467 -20.19 42.80 -47.15
N TYR A 468 -20.93 42.39 -48.18
CA TYR A 468 -20.92 42.96 -49.54
C TYR A 468 -22.32 43.36 -49.97
N ASN A 469 -22.41 44.34 -50.87
CA ASN A 469 -23.63 44.62 -51.63
C ASN A 469 -23.72 43.72 -52.88
N LEU A 470 -24.79 43.86 -53.68
CA LEU A 470 -25.00 43.07 -54.90
C LEU A 470 -24.00 43.37 -56.03
N MET A 471 -23.35 44.53 -55.98
CA MET A 471 -22.29 44.91 -56.93
C MET A 471 -20.93 44.30 -56.53
N GLY A 472 -20.85 43.60 -55.40
CA GLY A 472 -19.62 43.02 -54.88
C GLY A 472 -18.75 44.02 -54.12
N GLU A 473 -19.25 45.22 -53.83
CA GLU A 473 -18.53 46.22 -53.05
C GLU A 473 -18.56 45.87 -51.57
N VAL A 474 -17.43 46.05 -50.89
CA VAL A 474 -17.31 45.81 -49.45
C VAL A 474 -18.09 46.89 -48.70
N VAL A 475 -19.07 46.45 -47.92
CA VAL A 475 -19.85 47.33 -47.03
C VAL A 475 -19.15 47.48 -45.69
N THR A 476 -18.75 46.36 -45.07
CA THR A 476 -18.02 46.36 -43.80
C THR A 476 -17.37 45.02 -43.53
N GLU A 477 -16.31 45.03 -42.74
CA GLU A 477 -15.70 43.84 -42.15
C GLU A 477 -16.23 43.66 -40.72
N LEU A 478 -16.78 42.48 -40.41
CA LEU A 478 -17.34 42.15 -39.09
C LEU A 478 -16.31 41.47 -38.18
N VAL A 479 -15.42 40.67 -38.78
CA VAL A 479 -14.38 39.92 -38.09
C VAL A 479 -13.14 39.89 -38.98
N ASN A 480 -11.97 40.12 -38.40
CA ASN A 480 -10.67 39.87 -39.03
C ASN A 480 -9.62 39.66 -37.94
N ALA A 481 -9.63 38.47 -37.37
CA ALA A 481 -8.80 38.14 -36.22
C ALA A 481 -8.56 36.63 -36.14
N VAL A 482 -7.51 36.24 -35.42
CA VAL A 482 -7.31 34.85 -35.01
C VAL A 482 -8.36 34.48 -33.96
N LYS A 483 -9.10 33.39 -34.21
CA LYS A 483 -10.10 32.82 -33.30
C LYS A 483 -9.66 31.43 -32.86
N GLY A 484 -9.82 31.12 -31.58
CA GLY A 484 -9.63 29.77 -31.05
C GLY A 484 -10.74 28.81 -31.51
N ALA A 485 -10.55 27.52 -31.27
CA ALA A 485 -11.59 26.53 -31.51
C ALA A 485 -12.84 26.84 -30.67
N GLY A 486 -14.04 26.72 -31.25
CA GLY A 486 -15.30 26.96 -30.56
C GLY A 486 -16.42 27.50 -31.48
N TYR A 487 -17.54 27.80 -30.85
CA TYR A 487 -18.69 28.46 -31.47
C TYR A 487 -18.60 29.97 -31.25
N HIS A 488 -18.78 30.76 -32.31
CA HIS A 488 -18.59 32.21 -32.29
C HIS A 488 -19.78 32.94 -32.92
N GLU A 489 -19.92 34.22 -32.59
CA GLU A 489 -20.96 35.08 -33.14
C GLU A 489 -20.38 36.42 -33.64
N ALA A 490 -20.93 36.93 -34.73
CA ALA A 490 -20.64 38.25 -35.27
C ALA A 490 -21.94 39.05 -35.39
N ARG A 491 -22.01 40.21 -34.73
CA ARG A 491 -23.16 41.10 -34.75
C ARG A 491 -23.02 42.10 -35.91
N PHE A 492 -24.11 42.30 -36.65
CA PHE A 492 -24.19 43.31 -37.70
C PHE A 492 -25.30 44.31 -37.41
N ASP A 493 -24.99 45.60 -37.56
CA ASP A 493 -25.92 46.71 -37.40
C ASP A 493 -25.92 47.60 -38.66
N ALA A 494 -27.03 47.56 -39.40
CA ALA A 494 -27.21 48.29 -40.64
C ALA A 494 -27.43 49.81 -40.45
N VAL A 495 -27.86 50.27 -39.26
CA VAL A 495 -28.08 51.71 -39.01
C VAL A 495 -26.76 52.46 -39.02
N SER A 496 -25.74 51.89 -38.38
CA SER A 496 -24.38 52.47 -38.33
C SER A 496 -23.76 52.71 -39.71
N LYS A 497 -24.28 52.04 -40.76
CA LYS A 497 -23.77 52.07 -42.12
C LYS A 497 -24.72 52.77 -43.12
N GLN A 498 -25.84 53.33 -42.64
CA GLN A 498 -26.85 54.02 -43.47
C GLN A 498 -27.36 53.21 -44.67
N LEU A 499 -27.43 51.88 -44.54
CA LEU A 499 -27.74 50.99 -45.65
C LEU A 499 -29.23 51.03 -46.07
N SER A 500 -29.51 50.95 -47.37
CA SER A 500 -30.87 50.85 -47.91
C SER A 500 -31.43 49.44 -47.75
N SER A 501 -32.77 49.30 -47.64
CA SER A 501 -33.43 47.99 -47.72
C SER A 501 -33.00 47.25 -48.98
N GLY A 502 -32.74 45.96 -48.86
CA GLY A 502 -32.22 45.19 -49.99
C GLY A 502 -31.48 43.93 -49.59
N VAL A 503 -30.89 43.29 -50.59
CA VAL A 503 -30.12 42.06 -50.43
C VAL A 503 -28.65 42.39 -50.23
N TYR A 504 -28.05 41.76 -49.23
CA TYR A 504 -26.62 41.81 -48.95
C TYR A 504 -26.06 40.40 -48.89
N LEU A 505 -24.76 40.25 -49.14
CA LEU A 505 -24.05 38.99 -49.00
C LEU A 505 -23.05 39.11 -47.85
N TYR A 506 -22.83 38.04 -47.11
CA TYR A 506 -21.71 37.95 -46.18
C TYR A 506 -20.89 36.70 -46.48
N ARG A 507 -19.56 36.85 -46.43
CA ARG A 507 -18.60 35.79 -46.72
C ARG A 507 -17.69 35.58 -45.52
N ILE A 508 -17.53 34.32 -45.13
CA ILE A 508 -16.47 33.90 -44.22
C ILE A 508 -15.31 33.34 -45.02
N GLU A 509 -14.10 33.70 -44.62
CA GLU A 509 -12.85 33.05 -45.01
C GLU A 509 -12.10 32.69 -43.73
N ALA A 510 -11.84 31.41 -43.52
CA ALA A 510 -11.10 30.92 -42.38
C ALA A 510 -9.91 30.07 -42.86
N SER A 511 -8.74 30.27 -42.26
CA SER A 511 -7.54 29.46 -42.52
C SER A 511 -6.92 29.05 -41.20
N SER A 512 -6.64 27.76 -41.02
CA SER A 512 -5.92 27.26 -39.84
C SER A 512 -4.56 27.92 -39.73
N VAL A 513 -4.11 28.18 -38.50
CA VAL A 513 -2.78 28.78 -38.26
C VAL A 513 -1.65 27.85 -38.72
N ASP A 514 -1.87 26.53 -38.72
CA ASP A 514 -0.94 25.54 -39.27
C ASP A 514 -0.95 25.43 -40.81
N GLY A 515 -1.83 26.18 -41.50
CA GLY A 515 -1.96 26.20 -42.95
C GLY A 515 -2.63 24.97 -43.58
N GLY A 516 -2.99 23.95 -42.80
CA GLY A 516 -3.51 22.68 -43.31
C GLY A 516 -4.97 22.69 -43.78
N LYS A 517 -5.80 23.66 -43.34
CA LYS A 517 -7.23 23.70 -43.66
C LYS A 517 -7.73 25.11 -43.93
N THR A 518 -8.47 25.27 -45.03
CA THR A 518 -9.13 26.54 -45.40
C THR A 518 -10.62 26.33 -45.61
N PHE A 519 -11.42 27.34 -45.27
CA PHE A 519 -12.87 27.34 -45.46
C PHE A 519 -13.33 28.68 -46.03
N LYS A 520 -14.20 28.62 -47.05
CA LYS A 520 -14.87 29.80 -47.60
C LYS A 520 -16.34 29.49 -47.84
N GLN A 521 -17.23 30.34 -47.35
CA GLN A 521 -18.66 30.21 -47.61
C GLN A 521 -19.30 31.59 -47.67
N THR A 522 -20.24 31.77 -48.61
CA THR A 522 -21.01 33.01 -48.76
C THR A 522 -22.49 32.71 -48.53
N LYS A 523 -23.18 33.61 -47.83
CA LYS A 523 -24.63 33.53 -47.59
C LYS A 523 -25.29 34.87 -47.84
N LYS A 524 -26.59 34.82 -48.12
CA LYS A 524 -27.44 35.97 -48.42
C LYS A 524 -28.19 36.42 -47.17
N MET A 525 -28.28 37.73 -46.94
CA MET A 525 -29.15 38.33 -45.93
C MET A 525 -30.00 39.45 -46.54
N VAL A 526 -31.17 39.70 -45.96
CA VAL A 526 -32.14 40.67 -46.45
C VAL A 526 -32.39 41.71 -45.35
N LEU A 527 -32.07 42.97 -45.63
CA LEU A 527 -32.39 44.10 -44.76
C LEU A 527 -33.77 44.65 -45.15
N MET A 528 -34.69 44.74 -44.19
CA MET A 528 -35.96 45.46 -44.35
C MET A 528 -35.97 46.63 -43.37
N LYS A 529 -35.94 47.87 -43.86
CA LYS A 529 -36.19 49.05 -43.03
C LYS A 529 -37.66 49.23 -42.74
#